data_AF-A0A6F9B1W3-F1
#
_entry.id   AF-A0A6F9B1W3-F1
#
_cell.length_a   1.000
_cell.length_b   1.000
_cell.length_c   1.000
_cell.angle_alpha   90.00
_cell.angle_beta   90.00
_cell.angle_gamma   90.00
#
_symmetry.space_group_name_H-M   'P 1'
#
loop_
_entity.id
_entity.type
_entity.pdbx_description
1 polymer ?
#
loop_
_entity_poly.entity_id
_entity_poly.type
_entity_poly.pdbx_seq_one_letter_code
_entity_poly.pdbx_strand_id
1 'polypeptide(L)'
;MQVLELDVMDVRIVEKRNSAQRKHFLYFTDERIFSILKEICRMLGYYGNVYLLVDHFMDLYKESSVYRKQAAMVLNEMVTGAAGIRGGRGYREAGCAQSGVPESSSGVNHRGVHQPEPLAPVNPYYLVSISNGVEGKGNPLQLVQAVHKSSTIHEVNSNIWQICILLEGIGCFAQALEMDFRLILMTLLYPVLEKAGHETLLISQAALDAMWDISQACGYASIKELINENSDYLLNDVSLNLQRVLTVMFSHSNPSLLPLVGDIVQDVMLALDISFDETFCTVLH
;
A
#
# COMPACT_ATOMS: atom_id res chain seq x y z
N MET A 1 -28.96 3.39 -5.43
CA MET A 1 -28.67 3.32 -3.99
C MET A 1 -27.54 2.33 -3.82
N GLN A 2 -26.36 2.78 -3.36
CA GLN A 2 -25.19 1.91 -3.19
C GLN A 2 -25.18 1.41 -1.75
N VAL A 3 -25.46 0.13 -1.53
CA VAL A 3 -25.62 -0.42 -0.17
C VAL A 3 -24.26 -0.69 0.50
N LEU A 4 -23.20 -0.90 -0.28
CA LEU A 4 -21.85 -1.22 0.20
C LEU A 4 -20.88 -0.03 0.11
N GLU A 5 -21.36 1.20 0.31
CA GLU A 5 -20.48 2.36 0.37
C GLU A 5 -19.60 2.30 1.62
N LEU A 6 -18.27 2.37 1.46
CA LEU A 6 -17.34 2.40 2.59
C LEU A 6 -17.43 3.75 3.29
N ASP A 7 -17.58 3.74 4.61
CA ASP A 7 -17.62 4.95 5.41
C ASP A 7 -16.25 5.64 5.40
N VAL A 8 -16.24 6.89 4.95
CA VAL A 8 -15.05 7.73 4.90
C VAL A 8 -14.97 8.48 6.23
N MET A 9 -14.55 7.75 7.27
CA MET A 9 -14.38 8.34 8.59
C MET A 9 -13.30 9.43 8.57
N ASP A 10 -13.49 10.49 9.37
CA ASP A 10 -12.48 11.53 9.54
C ASP A 10 -11.19 10.93 10.10
N VAL A 11 -10.12 11.04 9.31
CA VAL A 11 -8.81 10.46 9.62
C VAL A 11 -8.30 10.94 10.97
N ARG A 12 -8.55 12.21 11.33
CA ARG A 12 -8.12 12.76 12.63
C ARG A 12 -8.87 12.14 13.80
N ILE A 13 -10.10 11.66 13.59
CA ILE A 13 -10.87 10.93 14.61
C ILE A 13 -10.31 9.52 14.77
N VAL A 14 -9.97 8.86 13.66
CA VAL A 14 -9.40 7.51 13.65
C VAL A 14 -8.04 7.50 14.36
N GLU A 15 -7.15 8.43 14.02
CA GLU A 15 -5.81 8.55 14.62
C GLU A 15 -5.88 8.84 16.13
N LYS A 16 -6.77 9.73 16.56
CA LYS A 16 -6.93 10.06 18.00
C LYS A 16 -7.42 8.90 18.85
N ARG A 17 -8.16 7.96 18.27
CA ARG A 17 -8.77 6.86 19.02
C ARG A 17 -7.77 5.74 19.34
N ASN A 18 -6.57 5.72 18.74
CA ASN A 18 -5.67 4.55 18.75
C ASN A 18 -6.41 3.23 18.44
N SER A 19 -7.57 3.34 17.80
CA SER A 19 -8.43 2.22 17.50
C SER A 19 -7.90 1.59 16.23
N ALA A 20 -7.85 0.25 16.21
CA ALA A 20 -7.60 -0.52 15.00
C ALA A 20 -8.32 0.10 13.79
N GLN A 21 -7.65 0.11 12.64
CA GLN A 21 -8.14 0.66 11.37
C GLN A 21 -9.41 -0.07 10.89
N ARG A 22 -10.54 0.16 11.57
CA ARG A 22 -11.79 -0.54 11.31
C ARG A 22 -12.51 0.17 10.19
N LYS A 23 -12.70 -0.56 9.10
CA LYS A 23 -13.48 -0.14 7.94
C LYS A 23 -14.93 -0.54 8.18
N HIS A 24 -15.83 0.43 8.05
CA HIS A 24 -17.26 0.23 8.17
C HIS A 24 -17.93 0.57 6.84
N PHE A 25 -19.14 0.07 6.64
CA PHE A 25 -20.00 0.54 5.55
C PHE A 25 -20.91 1.65 6.07
N LEU A 26 -21.09 2.69 5.27
CA LEU A 26 -21.85 3.89 5.62
C LEU A 26 -23.27 3.58 6.14
N TYR A 27 -23.90 2.54 5.60
CA TYR A 27 -25.27 2.16 5.91
C TYR A 27 -25.38 1.02 6.95
N PHE A 28 -24.27 0.50 7.45
CA PHE A 28 -24.25 -0.62 8.38
C PHE A 28 -23.46 -0.27 9.64
N THR A 29 -24.13 -0.35 10.79
CA THR A 29 -23.52 -0.13 12.12
C THR A 29 -22.98 -1.40 12.76
N ASP A 30 -23.31 -2.58 12.21
CA ASP A 30 -22.90 -3.87 12.76
C ASP A 30 -21.60 -4.36 12.09
N GLU A 31 -20.51 -4.39 12.85
CA GLU A 31 -19.17 -4.89 12.46
C GLU A 31 -19.19 -6.31 11.86
N ARG A 32 -20.17 -7.12 12.27
CA ARG A 32 -20.29 -8.50 11.79
C ARG A 32 -20.62 -8.52 10.30
N ILE A 33 -21.33 -7.52 9.79
CA ILE A 33 -21.68 -7.42 8.37
C ILE A 33 -20.41 -7.26 7.54
N PHE A 34 -19.48 -6.40 7.98
CA PHE A 34 -18.20 -6.25 7.32
C PHE A 34 -17.41 -7.56 7.33
N SER A 35 -17.36 -8.24 8.47
CA SER A 35 -16.66 -9.53 8.61
C SER A 35 -17.25 -10.64 7.74
N ILE A 36 -18.59 -10.75 7.71
CA ILE A 36 -19.32 -11.70 6.86
C ILE A 36 -19.07 -11.40 5.39
N LEU A 37 -19.08 -10.14 4.97
CA LEU A 37 -18.82 -9.78 3.58
C LEU A 37 -17.40 -10.19 3.17
N LYS A 38 -16.39 -9.94 4.01
CA LYS A 38 -15.03 -10.42 3.76
C LYS A 38 -14.99 -11.94 3.63
N GLU A 39 -15.70 -12.66 4.49
CA GLU A 39 -15.78 -14.13 4.41
C GLU A 39 -16.44 -14.59 3.11
N ILE A 40 -17.52 -13.95 2.67
CA ILE A 40 -18.14 -14.21 1.36
C ILE A 40 -17.14 -13.96 0.23
N CYS A 41 -16.42 -12.84 0.23
CA CYS A 41 -15.40 -12.53 -0.78
C CYS A 41 -14.28 -13.57 -0.79
N ARG A 42 -13.81 -14.03 0.37
CA ARG A 42 -12.82 -15.11 0.48
C ARG A 42 -13.35 -16.42 -0.07
N MET A 43 -14.59 -16.77 0.24
CA MET A 43 -15.24 -17.98 -0.27
C MET A 43 -15.40 -17.92 -1.78
N LEU A 44 -15.75 -16.75 -2.35
CA LEU A 44 -15.78 -16.53 -3.79
C LEU A 44 -14.39 -16.68 -4.41
N GLY A 45 -13.34 -16.19 -3.76
CA GLY A 45 -11.95 -16.40 -4.20
C GLY A 45 -11.51 -17.86 -4.13
N TYR A 46 -11.94 -18.61 -3.11
CA TYR A 46 -11.54 -20.01 -2.92
C TYR A 46 -12.29 -20.99 -3.83
N TYR A 47 -13.61 -20.81 -4.00
CA TYR A 47 -14.47 -21.73 -4.75
C TYR A 47 -14.81 -21.24 -6.17
N GLY A 48 -14.66 -19.94 -6.44
CA GLY A 48 -15.04 -19.34 -7.71
C GLY A 48 -13.92 -19.36 -8.76
N ASN A 49 -14.27 -18.95 -9.98
CA ASN A 49 -13.28 -18.70 -11.03
C ASN A 49 -12.63 -17.33 -10.77
N VAL A 50 -11.47 -17.34 -10.12
CA VAL A 50 -10.73 -16.13 -9.72
C VAL A 50 -10.45 -15.22 -10.91
N TYR A 51 -10.12 -15.76 -12.09
CA TYR A 51 -9.83 -14.94 -13.27
C TYR A 51 -11.03 -14.10 -13.70
N LEU A 52 -12.22 -14.70 -13.83
CA LEU A 52 -13.44 -13.98 -14.22
C LEU A 52 -13.85 -12.93 -13.19
N LEU A 53 -13.73 -13.29 -11.90
CA LEU A 53 -14.14 -12.39 -10.83
C LEU A 53 -13.16 -11.22 -10.70
N VAL A 54 -11.84 -11.47 -10.77
CA VAL A 54 -10.82 -10.41 -10.75
C VAL A 54 -10.98 -9.49 -11.96
N ASP A 55 -11.20 -10.02 -13.16
CA ASP A 55 -11.44 -9.23 -14.37
C ASP A 55 -12.62 -8.26 -14.17
N HIS A 56 -13.77 -8.77 -13.72
CA HIS A 56 -14.95 -7.97 -13.43
C HIS A 56 -14.71 -6.86 -12.39
N PHE A 57 -14.09 -7.20 -11.26
CA PHE A 57 -13.83 -6.20 -10.20
C PHE A 57 -12.71 -5.22 -10.58
N MET A 58 -11.78 -5.62 -11.44
CA MET A 58 -10.77 -4.71 -12.00
C MET A 58 -11.38 -3.71 -12.97
N ASP A 59 -12.40 -4.10 -13.74
CA ASP A 59 -13.15 -3.15 -14.57
C ASP A 59 -13.90 -2.14 -13.70
N LEU A 60 -14.60 -2.59 -12.65
CA LEU A 60 -15.26 -1.69 -11.69
C LEU A 60 -14.28 -0.74 -10.99
N TYR A 61 -13.07 -1.22 -10.68
CA TYR A 61 -12.01 -0.41 -10.09
C TYR A 61 -11.55 0.71 -11.04
N LYS A 62 -11.39 0.40 -12.33
CA LYS A 62 -10.92 1.36 -13.34
C LYS A 62 -12.01 2.34 -13.73
N GLU A 63 -13.23 1.88 -13.98
CA GLU A 63 -14.30 2.66 -14.60
C GLU A 63 -14.97 3.65 -13.65
N SER A 64 -14.91 3.43 -12.33
CA SER A 64 -15.67 4.25 -11.38
C SER A 64 -14.88 4.61 -10.13
N SER A 65 -14.65 5.91 -9.94
CA SER A 65 -14.12 6.46 -8.69
C SER A 65 -15.03 6.18 -7.48
N VAL A 66 -16.32 5.95 -7.71
CA VAL A 66 -17.31 5.69 -6.66
C VAL A 66 -17.17 4.27 -6.09
N TYR A 67 -16.86 3.30 -6.95
CA TYR A 67 -16.69 1.89 -6.57
C TYR A 67 -15.24 1.50 -6.29
N ARG A 68 -14.27 2.35 -6.62
CA ARG A 68 -12.84 2.02 -6.58
C ARG A 68 -12.37 1.46 -5.22
N LYS A 69 -12.83 2.04 -4.11
CA LYS A 69 -12.46 1.59 -2.75
C LYS A 69 -13.04 0.22 -2.44
N GLN A 70 -14.32 0.03 -2.78
CA GLN A 70 -15.09 -1.17 -2.55
C GLN A 70 -14.56 -2.32 -3.40
N ALA A 71 -14.32 -2.06 -4.68
CA ALA A 71 -13.73 -3.01 -5.62
C ALA A 71 -12.34 -3.46 -5.17
N ALA A 72 -11.49 -2.51 -4.73
CA ALA A 72 -10.18 -2.84 -4.18
C ALA A 72 -10.27 -3.72 -2.91
N MET A 73 -11.20 -3.41 -1.99
CA MET A 73 -11.42 -4.23 -0.80
C MET A 73 -11.87 -5.66 -1.17
N VAL A 74 -12.80 -5.79 -2.12
CA VAL A 74 -13.26 -7.10 -2.61
C VAL A 74 -12.11 -7.88 -3.24
N LEU A 75 -11.31 -7.25 -4.11
CA LEU A 75 -10.14 -7.87 -4.74
C LEU A 75 -9.14 -8.37 -3.70
N ASN A 76 -8.83 -7.59 -2.67
CA ASN A 76 -7.91 -7.99 -1.60
C ASN A 76 -8.37 -9.26 -0.88
N GLU A 77 -9.66 -9.33 -0.51
CA GLU A 77 -10.21 -10.48 0.20
C GLU A 77 -10.38 -11.71 -0.70
N MET A 78 -10.66 -11.49 -1.98
CA MET A 78 -10.71 -12.55 -2.99
C MET A 78 -9.34 -13.20 -3.20
N VAL A 79 -8.28 -12.41 -3.34
CA VAL A 79 -6.90 -12.90 -3.47
C VAL A 79 -6.50 -13.70 -2.23
N THR A 80 -6.84 -13.19 -1.05
CA THR A 80 -6.63 -13.88 0.23
C THR A 80 -7.34 -15.25 0.26
N GLY A 81 -8.59 -15.29 -0.22
CA GLY A 81 -9.37 -16.52 -0.34
C GLY A 81 -8.77 -17.51 -1.33
N ALA A 82 -8.37 -17.05 -2.51
CA ALA A 82 -7.76 -17.86 -3.56
C ALA A 82 -6.43 -18.51 -3.12
N ALA A 83 -5.65 -17.81 -2.30
CA ALA A 83 -4.43 -18.34 -1.70
C ALA A 83 -4.68 -19.35 -0.57
N GLY A 84 -5.94 -19.57 -0.16
CA GLY A 84 -6.27 -20.50 0.92
C GLY A 84 -5.84 -20.04 2.30
N ILE A 85 -5.55 -18.74 2.48
CA ILE A 85 -5.11 -18.15 3.75
C ILE A 85 -6.27 -18.18 4.76
N ARG A 86 -6.34 -19.28 5.54
CA ARG A 86 -7.32 -19.46 6.62
C ARG A 86 -6.86 -18.73 7.88
N GLY A 87 -7.01 -17.41 7.85
CA GLY A 87 -6.83 -16.56 9.01
C GLY A 87 -7.52 -15.24 8.73
N GLY A 88 -8.55 -14.90 9.52
CA GLY A 88 -8.92 -13.50 9.62
C GLY A 88 -7.66 -12.73 9.97
N ARG A 89 -7.37 -11.63 9.28
CA ARG A 89 -6.45 -10.61 9.80
C ARG A 89 -7.06 -10.14 11.12
N GLY A 90 -6.74 -10.85 12.20
CA GLY A 90 -7.03 -10.41 13.55
C GLY A 90 -6.26 -9.12 13.70
N TYR A 91 -6.98 -8.01 13.78
CA TYR A 91 -6.41 -6.72 14.10
C TYR A 91 -5.54 -6.92 15.35
N ARG A 92 -4.21 -6.83 15.19
CA ARG A 92 -3.27 -7.08 16.27
C ARG A 92 -3.41 -5.93 17.25
N GLU A 93 -4.06 -6.20 18.38
CA GLU A 93 -3.97 -5.33 19.55
C GLU A 93 -2.51 -5.25 19.97
N ALA A 94 -2.00 -4.04 20.09
CA ALA A 94 -0.69 -3.80 20.69
C ALA A 94 -0.73 -4.27 22.16
N GLY A 95 -0.08 -5.39 22.47
CA GLY A 95 -0.01 -5.86 23.85
C GLY A 95 0.60 -7.25 24.05
N CYS A 96 1.88 -7.25 24.41
CA CYS A 96 2.60 -8.25 25.21
C CYS A 96 2.83 -9.67 24.68
N ALA A 97 4.11 -10.04 24.75
CA ALA A 97 4.66 -11.38 24.57
C ALA A 97 3.88 -12.47 25.31
N GLN A 98 3.69 -13.61 24.64
CA GLN A 98 3.93 -14.90 25.26
C GLN A 98 4.18 -16.01 24.23
N SER A 99 5.28 -16.71 24.51
CA SER A 99 5.77 -17.99 24.02
C SER A 99 4.67 -19.04 23.78
N GLY A 100 4.73 -19.72 22.63
CA GLY A 100 3.96 -20.92 22.31
C GLY A 100 4.61 -21.74 21.19
N VAL A 101 4.96 -22.98 21.52
CA VAL A 101 5.69 -24.02 20.77
C VAL A 101 5.09 -24.31 19.37
N PRO A 102 5.90 -24.70 18.35
CA PRO A 102 5.37 -25.08 17.04
C PRO A 102 4.80 -26.51 17.07
N GLU A 103 3.51 -26.66 16.81
CA GLU A 103 2.91 -27.96 16.52
C GLU A 103 2.92 -28.22 15.00
N SER A 104 3.62 -29.30 14.66
CA SER A 104 3.79 -29.89 13.33
C SER A 104 2.46 -30.18 12.63
N SER A 105 2.29 -29.69 11.41
CA SER A 105 1.23 -30.12 10.50
C SER A 105 1.83 -30.84 9.28
N SER A 106 1.55 -32.14 9.30
CA SER A 106 1.73 -33.17 8.29
C SER A 106 1.41 -32.73 6.86
N GLY A 107 2.30 -33.12 5.94
CA GLY A 107 2.17 -32.87 4.51
C GLY A 107 0.93 -33.47 3.86
N VAL A 108 0.39 -32.71 2.91
CA VAL A 108 -0.57 -33.21 1.92
C VAL A 108 -0.13 -32.73 0.54
N ASN A 109 0.45 -33.67 -0.20
CA ASN A 109 0.70 -33.77 -1.64
C ASN A 109 0.44 -32.53 -2.52
N HIS A 110 1.56 -32.00 -3.04
CA HIS A 110 1.62 -31.25 -4.29
C HIS A 110 1.00 -32.05 -5.45
N ARG A 111 -0.01 -31.47 -6.10
CA ARG A 111 -0.44 -31.93 -7.43
C ARG A 111 -0.81 -30.76 -8.33
N GLY A 112 0.18 -30.42 -9.17
CA GLY A 112 0.06 -29.81 -10.50
C GLY A 112 -0.99 -28.71 -10.70
N VAL A 113 -0.55 -27.47 -10.65
CA VAL A 113 -1.17 -26.39 -11.43
C VAL A 113 -0.08 -25.70 -12.23
N HIS A 114 -0.39 -25.48 -13.50
CA HIS A 114 0.47 -25.10 -14.60
C HIS A 114 1.20 -23.77 -14.37
N GLN A 115 2.41 -23.69 -14.93
CA GLN A 115 3.21 -22.47 -15.07
C GLN A 115 2.34 -21.28 -15.51
N PRO A 116 2.35 -20.14 -14.78
CA PRO A 116 1.73 -18.92 -15.26
C PRO A 116 2.57 -18.32 -16.39
N GLU A 117 1.94 -17.98 -17.51
CA GLU A 117 2.52 -17.09 -18.52
C GLU A 117 2.91 -15.74 -17.89
N PRO A 118 3.94 -15.05 -18.40
CA PRO A 118 4.39 -13.79 -17.83
C PRO A 118 3.30 -12.72 -18.01
N LEU A 119 2.61 -12.39 -16.91
CA LEU A 119 1.77 -11.20 -16.84
C LEU A 119 2.65 -9.99 -17.19
N ALA A 120 2.27 -9.27 -18.24
CA ALA A 120 2.93 -8.04 -18.63
C ALA A 120 3.04 -7.10 -17.41
N PRO A 121 4.16 -6.38 -17.23
CA PRO A 121 4.41 -5.61 -16.02
C PRO A 121 3.37 -4.50 -15.89
N VAL A 122 2.39 -4.72 -15.01
CA VAL A 122 1.48 -3.68 -14.54
C VAL A 122 2.35 -2.68 -13.81
N ASN A 123 2.63 -1.54 -14.45
CA ASN A 123 3.45 -0.48 -13.89
C ASN A 123 2.80 -0.01 -12.55
N PRO A 124 3.39 -0.34 -11.38
CA PRO A 124 2.81 -0.05 -10.08
C PRO A 124 2.79 1.44 -9.74
N TYR A 125 3.55 2.26 -10.47
CA TYR A 125 3.41 3.71 -10.37
C TYR A 125 1.98 4.14 -10.74
N TYR A 126 1.24 3.41 -11.59
CA TYR A 126 -0.18 3.71 -11.83
C TYR A 126 -1.06 3.39 -10.62
N LEU A 127 -0.83 2.29 -9.90
CA LEU A 127 -1.65 1.93 -8.73
C LEU A 127 -1.52 2.95 -7.59
N VAL A 128 -0.34 3.57 -7.42
CA VAL A 128 -0.10 4.59 -6.40
C VAL A 128 -0.44 6.01 -6.89
N SER A 129 -0.29 6.30 -8.19
CA SER A 129 -0.59 7.62 -8.77
C SER A 129 -2.08 7.91 -8.94
N ILE A 130 -2.95 6.89 -8.94
CA ILE A 130 -4.40 7.07 -9.05
C ILE A 130 -5.00 7.79 -7.83
N SER A 131 -4.27 7.90 -6.71
CA SER A 131 -4.70 8.70 -5.55
C SER A 131 -4.59 10.22 -5.74
N ASN A 132 -3.90 10.68 -6.79
CA ASN A 132 -3.86 12.09 -7.16
C ASN A 132 -4.86 12.42 -8.28
N GLY A 133 -6.08 11.88 -8.25
CA GLY A 133 -7.26 12.46 -8.94
C GLY A 133 -7.12 12.92 -10.40
N VAL A 134 -6.17 12.41 -11.18
CA VAL A 134 -5.98 12.80 -12.58
C VAL A 134 -5.89 11.53 -13.41
N GLU A 135 -7.04 11.04 -13.84
CA GLU A 135 -7.11 10.09 -14.95
C GLU A 135 -7.53 10.81 -16.23
N GLY A 136 -6.70 10.66 -17.26
CA GLY A 136 -7.17 10.52 -18.63
C GLY A 136 -7.16 11.77 -19.52
N LYS A 137 -6.19 11.81 -20.45
CA LYS A 137 -6.25 12.44 -21.78
C LYS A 137 -6.97 13.82 -21.84
N GLY A 138 -6.29 14.87 -21.43
CA GLY A 138 -6.75 16.25 -21.60
C GLY A 138 -5.59 17.21 -21.73
N ASN A 139 -5.72 18.20 -22.62
CA ASN A 139 -4.72 19.20 -22.99
C ASN A 139 -3.93 19.79 -21.80
N PRO A 140 -2.66 20.21 -22.01
CA PRO A 140 -1.82 20.89 -21.00
C PRO A 140 -2.47 22.13 -20.35
N LEU A 141 -3.52 22.68 -20.98
CA LEU A 141 -4.25 23.86 -20.52
C LEU A 141 -5.26 23.60 -19.39
N GLN A 142 -5.61 22.34 -19.08
CA GLN A 142 -6.43 22.02 -17.89
C GLN A 142 -5.65 22.01 -16.58
N LEU A 143 -4.31 21.93 -16.65
CA LEU A 143 -3.45 21.96 -15.46
C LEU A 143 -3.49 23.30 -14.73
N VAL A 144 -3.73 24.40 -15.46
CA VAL A 144 -3.80 25.76 -14.92
C VAL A 144 -5.16 26.05 -14.26
N GLN A 145 -6.24 25.38 -14.67
CA GLN A 145 -7.58 25.56 -14.09
C GLN A 145 -7.81 24.73 -12.81
N ALA A 146 -6.97 23.73 -12.54
CA ALA A 146 -7.06 22.87 -11.35
C ALA A 146 -6.48 23.51 -10.07
N VAL A 147 -5.82 24.67 -10.18
CA VAL A 147 -5.16 25.37 -9.05
C VAL A 147 -6.16 25.92 -8.01
N HIS A 148 -7.47 25.92 -8.30
CA HIS A 148 -8.51 26.48 -7.42
C HIS A 148 -9.66 25.52 -7.05
N LYS A 149 -9.50 24.21 -7.15
CA LYS A 149 -10.42 23.30 -6.46
C LYS A 149 -9.83 22.98 -5.08
N SER A 150 -10.34 23.66 -4.05
CA SER A 150 -10.15 23.18 -2.68
C SER A 150 -10.81 21.81 -2.58
N SER A 151 -10.01 20.74 -2.63
CA SER A 151 -10.51 19.39 -2.39
C SER A 151 -11.24 19.39 -1.05
N THR A 152 -12.45 18.86 -1.03
CA THR A 152 -13.23 18.77 0.20
C THR A 152 -12.52 17.84 1.19
N ILE A 153 -12.73 18.05 2.49
CA ILE A 153 -12.19 17.17 3.54
C ILE A 153 -12.60 15.71 3.28
N HIS A 154 -13.82 15.49 2.78
CA HIS A 154 -14.32 14.18 2.41
C HIS A 154 -13.54 13.53 1.26
N GLU A 155 -13.19 14.29 0.22
CA GLU A 155 -12.36 13.80 -0.90
C GLU A 155 -10.95 13.42 -0.42
N VAL A 156 -10.34 14.25 0.43
CA VAL A 156 -9.02 13.96 1.02
C VAL A 156 -9.07 12.69 1.87
N ASN A 157 -10.05 12.56 2.76
CA ASN A 157 -10.23 11.36 3.59
C ASN A 157 -10.50 10.12 2.71
N SER A 158 -11.29 10.25 1.65
CA SER A 158 -11.57 9.17 0.70
C SER A 158 -10.28 8.70 0.02
N ASN A 159 -9.40 9.62 -0.37
CA ASN A 159 -8.11 9.28 -0.96
C ASN A 159 -7.19 8.58 0.04
N ILE A 160 -7.16 9.04 1.29
CA ILE A 160 -6.38 8.39 2.37
C ILE A 160 -6.85 6.93 2.56
N TRP A 161 -8.16 6.70 2.65
CA TRP A 161 -8.71 5.34 2.77
C TRP A 161 -8.41 4.47 1.55
N GLN A 162 -8.46 5.04 0.34
CA GLN A 162 -8.08 4.31 -0.88
C GLN A 162 -6.62 3.86 -0.84
N ILE A 163 -5.69 4.72 -0.40
CA ILE A 163 -4.27 4.38 -0.26
C ILE A 163 -4.10 3.24 0.75
N CYS A 164 -4.75 3.31 1.91
CA CYS A 164 -4.67 2.28 2.94
C CYS A 164 -5.19 0.92 2.41
N ILE A 165 -6.31 0.92 1.69
CA ILE A 165 -6.86 -0.30 1.06
C ILE A 165 -5.87 -0.88 0.04
N LEU A 166 -5.19 -0.04 -0.75
CA LEU A 166 -4.21 -0.51 -1.74
C LEU A 166 -2.96 -1.09 -1.07
N LEU A 167 -2.45 -0.45 -0.01
CA LEU A 167 -1.30 -0.95 0.76
C LEU A 167 -1.60 -2.31 1.41
N GLU A 168 -2.79 -2.45 2.01
CA GLU A 168 -3.26 -3.75 2.51
C GLU A 168 -3.35 -4.80 1.40
N GLY A 169 -3.74 -4.38 0.20
CA GLY A 169 -3.79 -5.23 -0.99
C GLY A 169 -2.42 -5.75 -1.37
N ILE A 170 -1.41 -4.88 -1.40
CA ILE A 170 -0.01 -5.27 -1.63
C ILE A 170 0.42 -6.33 -0.62
N GLY A 171 0.09 -6.17 0.67
CA GLY A 171 0.32 -7.20 1.69
C GLY A 171 -0.39 -8.53 1.39
N CYS A 172 -1.65 -8.50 0.94
CA CYS A 172 -2.37 -9.73 0.53
C CYS A 172 -1.67 -10.44 -0.62
N PHE A 173 -1.28 -9.67 -1.65
CA PHE A 173 -0.62 -10.22 -2.83
C PHE A 173 0.74 -10.80 -2.46
N ALA A 174 1.47 -10.16 -1.55
CA ALA A 174 2.71 -10.72 -1.02
C ALA A 174 2.44 -12.07 -0.35
N GLN A 175 1.48 -12.16 0.57
CA GLN A 175 1.13 -13.42 1.22
C GLN A 175 0.61 -14.49 0.24
N ALA A 176 -0.10 -14.10 -0.82
CA ALA A 176 -0.62 -15.02 -1.82
C ALA A 176 0.44 -15.56 -2.80
N LEU A 177 1.44 -14.74 -3.13
CA LEU A 177 2.53 -15.10 -4.06
C LEU A 177 3.77 -15.64 -3.33
N GLU A 178 3.88 -15.42 -2.03
CA GLU A 178 5.02 -15.84 -1.20
C GLU A 178 6.37 -15.43 -1.82
N MET A 179 7.26 -16.39 -2.09
CA MET A 179 8.58 -16.16 -2.71
C MET A 179 8.47 -15.51 -4.09
N ASP A 180 7.42 -15.79 -4.85
CA ASP A 180 7.25 -15.25 -6.21
C ASP A 180 6.95 -13.75 -6.20
N PHE A 181 6.54 -13.18 -5.06
CA PHE A 181 6.39 -11.73 -4.91
C PHE A 181 7.72 -10.98 -5.12
N ARG A 182 8.86 -11.64 -4.88
CA ARG A 182 10.19 -11.07 -5.14
C ARG A 182 10.38 -10.62 -6.60
N LEU A 183 9.65 -11.22 -7.55
CA LEU A 183 9.71 -10.85 -8.98
C LEU A 183 9.18 -9.43 -9.26
N ILE A 184 8.27 -8.93 -8.41
CA ILE A 184 7.68 -7.59 -8.54
C ILE A 184 8.14 -6.64 -7.43
N LEU A 185 8.93 -7.13 -6.47
CA LEU A 185 9.38 -6.40 -5.29
C LEU A 185 10.19 -5.15 -5.65
N MET A 186 11.07 -5.24 -6.65
CA MET A 186 11.87 -4.10 -7.12
C MET A 186 10.99 -2.91 -7.52
N THR A 187 9.82 -3.19 -8.08
CA THR A 187 8.91 -2.14 -8.57
C THR A 187 7.94 -1.63 -7.49
N LEU A 188 7.70 -2.42 -6.43
CA LEU A 188 6.72 -2.10 -5.39
C LEU A 188 7.35 -1.57 -4.10
N LEU A 189 8.59 -1.93 -3.79
CA LEU A 189 9.19 -1.63 -2.50
C LEU A 189 9.41 -0.13 -2.31
N TYR A 190 9.90 0.59 -3.33
CA TYR A 190 10.10 2.04 -3.23
C TYR A 190 8.79 2.81 -2.97
N PRO A 191 7.70 2.62 -3.76
CA PRO A 191 6.43 3.28 -3.48
C PRO A 191 5.84 2.95 -2.10
N VAL A 192 5.99 1.71 -1.62
CA VAL A 192 5.52 1.34 -0.27
C VAL A 192 6.34 2.04 0.81
N LEU A 193 7.68 2.09 0.64
CA LEU A 193 8.58 2.79 1.56
C LEU A 193 8.28 4.30 1.60
N GLU A 194 8.00 4.91 0.44
CA GLU A 194 7.58 6.31 0.36
C GLU A 194 6.30 6.57 1.18
N LYS A 195 5.35 5.62 1.17
CA LYS A 195 4.13 5.72 1.99
C LYS A 195 4.39 5.44 3.48
N ALA A 196 5.38 4.63 3.83
CA ALA A 196 5.77 4.42 5.23
C ALA A 196 6.31 5.71 5.87
N GLY A 197 6.91 6.61 5.08
CA GLY A 197 7.36 7.93 5.52
C GLY A 197 6.31 9.05 5.47
N HIS A 198 5.04 8.74 5.22
CA HIS A 198 3.98 9.74 5.04
C HIS A 198 3.53 10.36 6.39
N GLU A 199 3.21 11.67 6.39
CA GLU A 199 2.81 12.41 7.62
C GLU A 199 1.51 11.90 8.24
N THR A 200 0.56 11.43 7.41
CA THR A 200 -0.68 10.79 7.87
C THR A 200 -0.39 9.43 8.47
N LEU A 201 -0.63 9.28 9.78
CA LEU A 201 -0.34 8.07 10.55
C LEU A 201 -1.08 6.84 10.00
N LEU A 202 -2.31 7.04 9.50
CA LEU A 202 -3.08 5.94 8.91
C LEU A 202 -2.37 5.32 7.69
N ILE A 203 -1.78 6.17 6.83
CA ILE A 203 -1.06 5.75 5.63
C ILE A 203 0.26 5.09 6.02
N SER A 204 1.04 5.72 6.91
CA SER A 204 2.33 5.18 7.32
C SER A 204 2.19 3.83 8.02
N GLN A 205 1.19 3.67 8.89
CA GLN A 205 0.90 2.38 9.53
C GLN A 205 0.49 1.31 8.51
N ALA A 206 -0.42 1.63 7.58
CA ALA A 206 -0.84 0.67 6.56
C ALA A 206 0.33 0.25 5.65
N ALA A 207 1.27 1.15 5.38
CA ALA A 207 2.47 0.84 4.62
C ALA A 207 3.45 -0.04 5.41
N LEU A 208 3.65 0.24 6.70
CA LEU A 208 4.48 -0.60 7.58
C LEU A 208 3.90 -2.00 7.74
N ASP A 209 2.58 -2.13 7.87
CA ASP A 209 1.90 -3.43 7.90
C ASP A 209 2.11 -4.19 6.57
N ALA A 210 2.00 -3.50 5.43
CA ALA A 210 2.29 -4.08 4.12
C ALA A 210 3.77 -4.52 4.00
N MET A 211 4.73 -3.72 4.48
CA MET A 211 6.15 -4.08 4.50
C MET A 211 6.42 -5.29 5.40
N TRP A 212 5.72 -5.39 6.53
CA TRP A 212 5.78 -6.56 7.39
C TRP A 212 5.28 -7.80 6.64
N ASP A 213 4.10 -7.71 6.00
CA ASP A 213 3.53 -8.80 5.21
C ASP A 213 4.47 -9.23 4.08
N ILE A 214 5.07 -8.28 3.37
CA ILE A 214 6.10 -8.53 2.35
C ILE A 214 7.31 -9.25 2.97
N SER A 215 7.81 -8.78 4.12
CA SER A 215 8.98 -9.38 4.77
C SER A 215 8.74 -10.86 5.09
N GLN A 216 7.59 -11.18 5.70
CA GLN A 216 7.24 -12.54 6.09
C GLN A 216 7.01 -13.42 4.86
N ALA A 217 6.24 -12.94 3.90
CA ALA A 217 5.91 -13.70 2.69
C ALA A 217 7.13 -13.97 1.82
N CYS A 218 8.08 -13.02 1.76
CA CYS A 218 9.33 -13.15 1.00
C CYS A 218 10.47 -13.79 1.80
N GLY A 219 10.28 -14.15 3.08
CA GLY A 219 11.27 -14.86 3.89
C GLY A 219 12.40 -13.99 4.45
N TYR A 220 12.17 -12.68 4.62
CA TYR A 220 13.06 -11.78 5.35
C TYR A 220 12.71 -11.83 6.85
N ALA A 221 13.70 -11.86 7.74
CA ALA A 221 13.49 -11.93 9.18
C ALA A 221 12.95 -10.62 9.78
N SER A 222 13.15 -9.49 9.09
CA SER A 222 12.67 -8.18 9.53
C SER A 222 12.52 -7.19 8.38
N ILE A 223 11.81 -6.08 8.64
CA ILE A 223 11.76 -4.92 7.72
C ILE A 223 13.16 -4.35 7.48
N LYS A 224 14.04 -4.36 8.49
CA LYS A 224 15.44 -3.91 8.35
C LYS A 224 16.19 -4.75 7.33
N GLU A 225 16.06 -6.07 7.38
CA GLU A 225 16.69 -6.97 6.42
C GLU A 225 16.08 -6.79 5.02
N LEU A 226 14.75 -6.65 4.91
CA LEU A 226 14.09 -6.31 3.66
C LEU A 226 14.67 -5.05 3.02
N ILE A 227 14.94 -3.98 3.79
CA ILE A 227 15.52 -2.75 3.25
C ILE A 227 16.98 -2.96 2.84
N ASN A 228 17.79 -3.60 3.70
CA ASN A 228 19.22 -3.78 3.46
C ASN A 228 19.51 -4.60 2.20
N GLU A 229 18.83 -5.75 2.05
CA GLU A 229 19.00 -6.66 0.91
C GLU A 229 18.50 -6.07 -0.41
N ASN A 230 17.73 -4.99 -0.34
CA ASN A 230 17.16 -4.32 -1.51
C ASN A 230 17.69 -2.88 -1.69
N SER A 231 18.71 -2.49 -0.91
CA SER A 231 19.19 -1.11 -0.82
C SER A 231 19.78 -0.57 -2.13
N ASP A 232 20.43 -1.43 -2.93
CA ASP A 232 21.07 -1.05 -4.19
C ASP A 232 20.10 -0.35 -5.16
N TYR A 233 18.95 -0.97 -5.43
CA TYR A 233 17.97 -0.40 -6.35
C TYR A 233 17.15 0.72 -5.69
N LEU A 234 16.90 0.66 -4.38
CA LEU A 234 16.21 1.73 -3.66
C LEU A 234 17.00 3.04 -3.73
N LEU A 235 18.30 2.99 -3.47
CA LEU A 235 19.19 4.16 -3.55
C LEU A 235 19.36 4.64 -4.99
N ASN A 236 19.43 3.71 -5.95
CA ASN A 236 19.46 4.06 -7.37
C ASN A 236 18.18 4.81 -7.80
N ASP A 237 17.00 4.36 -7.39
CA ASP A 237 15.73 5.02 -7.69
C ASP A 237 15.66 6.43 -7.09
N VAL A 238 16.12 6.63 -5.85
CA VAL A 238 16.24 7.96 -5.23
C VAL A 238 17.15 8.85 -6.07
N SER A 239 18.34 8.36 -6.43
CA SER A 239 19.34 9.12 -7.18
C SER A 239 18.80 9.54 -8.56
N LEU A 240 18.19 8.61 -9.29
CA LEU A 240 17.63 8.88 -10.61
C LEU A 240 16.46 9.86 -10.55
N ASN A 241 15.55 9.72 -9.58
CA ASN A 241 14.41 10.62 -9.44
C ASN A 241 14.87 12.05 -9.10
N LEU A 242 15.81 12.19 -8.16
CA LEU A 242 16.38 13.48 -7.79
C LEU A 242 17.08 14.13 -8.99
N GLN A 243 17.94 13.38 -9.70
CA GLN A 243 18.65 13.88 -10.88
C GLN A 243 17.70 14.34 -11.99
N ARG A 244 16.66 13.54 -12.30
CA ARG A 244 15.69 13.87 -13.35
C ARG A 244 14.94 15.16 -13.01
N VAL A 245 14.46 15.30 -11.78
CA VAL A 245 13.72 16.48 -11.34
C VAL A 245 14.61 17.72 -11.33
N LEU A 246 15.80 17.64 -10.73
CA LEU A 246 16.75 18.76 -10.70
C LEU A 246 17.19 19.19 -12.10
N THR A 247 17.42 18.25 -13.02
CA THR A 247 17.80 18.56 -14.41
C THR A 247 16.71 19.38 -15.10
N VAL A 248 15.44 18.97 -14.98
CA VAL A 248 14.30 19.71 -15.57
C VAL A 248 14.15 21.07 -14.90
N MET A 249 14.25 21.14 -13.58
CA MET A 249 14.15 22.39 -12.83
C MET A 249 15.22 23.38 -13.25
N PHE A 250 16.49 22.97 -13.35
CA PHE A 250 17.57 23.84 -13.79
C PHE A 250 17.51 24.20 -15.28
N SER A 251 16.94 23.34 -16.12
CA SER A 251 16.76 23.63 -17.55
C SER A 251 15.69 24.69 -17.82
N HIS A 252 14.72 24.86 -16.92
CA HIS A 252 13.57 25.74 -17.10
C HIS A 252 13.42 26.85 -16.04
N SER A 253 14.34 26.94 -15.08
CA SER A 253 14.34 27.95 -14.02
C SER A 253 15.53 28.89 -14.13
N ASN A 254 15.46 29.98 -13.37
CA ASN A 254 16.52 30.98 -13.25
C ASN A 254 17.41 30.70 -12.03
N PRO A 255 18.59 31.36 -11.92
CA PRO A 255 19.54 31.14 -10.83
C PRO A 255 18.99 31.37 -9.41
N SER A 256 17.85 32.05 -9.24
CA SER A 256 17.18 32.21 -7.94
C SER A 256 16.65 30.91 -7.33
N LEU A 257 16.65 29.80 -8.08
CA LEU A 257 16.32 28.47 -7.55
C LEU A 257 17.45 27.84 -6.73
N LEU A 258 18.71 28.21 -6.98
CA LEU A 258 19.88 27.59 -6.32
C LEU A 258 19.86 27.67 -4.79
N PRO A 259 19.48 28.81 -4.15
CA PRO A 259 19.36 28.87 -2.70
C PRO A 259 18.35 27.87 -2.13
N LEU A 260 17.20 27.71 -2.79
CA LEU A 260 16.14 26.78 -2.36
C LEU A 260 16.61 25.32 -2.44
N VAL A 261 17.40 24.97 -3.46
CA VAL A 261 18.02 23.64 -3.55
C VAL A 261 19.06 23.47 -2.45
N GLY A 262 19.80 24.52 -2.10
CA GLY A 262 20.73 24.54 -0.97
C GLY A 262 20.03 24.22 0.36
N ASP A 263 18.85 24.81 0.59
CA ASP A 263 18.04 24.53 1.78
C ASP A 263 17.62 23.05 1.85
N ILE A 264 17.17 22.47 0.73
CA ILE A 264 16.81 21.04 0.66
C ILE A 264 18.02 20.14 0.94
N VAL A 265 19.19 20.47 0.39
CA VAL A 265 20.42 19.71 0.66
C VAL A 265 20.79 19.79 2.14
N GLN A 266 20.62 20.95 2.76
CA GLN A 266 20.84 21.13 4.19
C GLN A 266 19.87 20.28 5.03
N ASP A 267 18.59 20.27 4.68
CA ASP A 267 17.57 19.45 5.36
C ASP A 267 17.89 17.95 5.24
N VAL A 268 18.34 17.48 4.07
CA VAL A 268 18.77 16.09 3.88
C VAL A 268 20.01 15.78 4.73
N MET A 269 20.98 16.69 4.81
CA MET A 269 22.17 16.50 5.65
C MET A 269 21.81 16.45 7.14
N LEU A 270 20.86 17.29 7.59
CA LEU A 270 20.34 17.25 8.96
C LEU A 270 19.61 15.94 9.26
N ALA A 271 18.77 15.47 8.33
CA ALA A 271 18.07 14.19 8.47
C ALA A 271 19.06 13.02 8.58
N LEU A 272 20.14 13.04 7.77
CA LEU A 272 21.21 12.05 7.88
C LEU A 272 21.88 12.11 9.25
N ASP A 273 22.28 13.29 9.73
CA ASP A 273 22.94 13.48 11.02
C ASP A 273 22.12 12.90 12.19
N ILE A 274 20.82 13.20 12.23
CA ILE A 274 19.88 12.65 13.24
C ILE A 274 19.81 11.12 13.16
N SER A 275 19.74 10.56 11.95
CA SER A 275 19.62 9.10 11.75
C SER A 275 20.90 8.34 12.15
N PHE A 276 22.07 8.95 11.98
CA PHE A 276 23.35 8.38 12.42
C PHE A 276 23.47 8.37 13.95
N ASP A 277 22.96 9.39 14.64
CA ASP A 277 23.00 9.45 16.10
C ASP A 277 22.11 8.38 16.78
N GLU A 278 20.91 8.12 16.24
CA GLU A 278 20.03 7.06 16.78
C GLU A 278 20.61 5.65 16.57
N THR A 279 21.26 5.41 15.43
CA THR A 279 21.91 4.12 15.15
C THR A 279 23.20 3.93 15.98
N PHE A 280 23.92 5.00 16.31
CA PHE A 280 25.09 4.92 17.20
C PHE A 280 24.69 4.65 18.65
N CYS A 281 23.60 5.27 19.14
CA CYS A 281 23.09 5.06 20.50
C CYS A 281 22.59 3.62 20.75
N THR A 282 22.09 2.93 19.72
CA THR A 282 21.61 1.54 19.83
C THR A 282 22.72 0.48 19.79
N VAL A 283 23.93 0.83 19.36
CA VAL A 283 25.10 -0.07 19.34
C VAL A 283 25.91 -0.01 20.66
N LEU A 284 25.70 1.03 21.47
CA LEU A 284 26.38 1.25 22.75
C LEU A 284 25.61 0.71 23.98
N HIS A 285 24.49 0.00 23.77
CA HIS A 285 23.66 -0.62 24.81
C HIS A 285 23.50 -2.12 24.58
#